data_AF-A0A6P0HCW2-F1
#
_entry.id   AF-A0A6P0HCW2-F1
#
_cell.length_a   1.000
_cell.length_b   1.000
_cell.length_c   1.000
_cell.angle_alpha   90.00
_cell.angle_beta   90.00
_cell.angle_gamma   90.00
#
_symmetry.space_group_name_H-M   'P 1'
#
loop_
_entity.id
_entity.type
_entity.pdbx_description
1 polymer ?
#
loop_
_entity_poly.entity_id
_entity_poly.type
_entity_poly.pdbx_seq_one_letter_code
_entity_poly.pdbx_strand_id
1 'polypeptide(L)'
;MLWCLVAVLAAVVLVLTVLLVVRPASGPGPFSAPPVPVPAPAATLAPTGLGEDTDLDRLAQQCSDGQMNPCDDLYLESFPGSDYEAYGDTCAGRRTAGEETFCADVFYDT
;
A
#
# COMPACT_ATOMS: atom_id res chain seq x y z
N MET A 1 -51.07 9.35 -16.96
CA MET A 1 -50.12 10.48 -16.98
C MET A 1 -49.38 10.62 -15.65
N LEU A 2 -50.08 10.74 -14.50
CA LEU A 2 -49.45 10.84 -13.17
C LEU A 2 -48.60 9.62 -12.78
N TRP A 3 -49.03 8.42 -13.14
CA TRP A 3 -48.29 7.17 -12.87
C TRP A 3 -46.98 7.06 -13.67
N CYS A 4 -46.95 7.58 -14.90
CA CYS A 4 -45.72 7.68 -15.69
C CYS A 4 -44.72 8.65 -15.03
N LEU A 5 -45.19 9.78 -14.50
CA LEU A 5 -44.34 10.77 -13.83
C LEU A 5 -43.71 10.21 -12.55
N VAL A 6 -44.47 9.46 -11.75
CA VAL A 6 -43.94 8.81 -10.52
C VAL A 6 -42.87 7.76 -10.85
N ALA A 7 -43.10 6.94 -11.87
CA ALA A 7 -42.12 5.92 -12.29
C ALA A 7 -40.82 6.56 -12.81
N VAL A 8 -40.92 7.64 -13.58
CA VAL A 8 -39.76 8.39 -14.09
C VAL A 8 -38.98 9.03 -12.95
N LEU A 9 -39.65 9.66 -11.98
CA LEU A 9 -39.00 10.28 -10.83
C LEU A 9 -38.27 9.25 -9.95
N ALA A 10 -38.89 8.10 -9.69
CA ALA A 10 -38.26 7.03 -8.92
C ALA A 10 -37.01 6.47 -9.61
N ALA A 11 -37.06 6.30 -10.95
CA ALA A 11 -35.92 5.86 -11.73
C ALA A 11 -34.77 6.91 -11.73
N VAL A 12 -35.10 8.20 -11.84
CA VAL A 12 -34.10 9.28 -11.81
C VAL A 12 -33.42 9.35 -10.43
N VAL A 13 -34.17 9.24 -9.33
CA VAL A 13 -33.61 9.23 -7.98
C VAL A 13 -32.72 8.00 -7.77
N LEU A 14 -33.14 6.82 -8.22
CA LEU A 14 -32.32 5.62 -8.16
C LEU A 14 -30.99 5.81 -8.92
N VAL A 15 -31.05 6.31 -10.14
CA VAL A 15 -29.84 6.56 -10.94
C VAL A 15 -28.94 7.61 -10.29
N LEU A 16 -29.48 8.72 -9.77
CA LEU A 16 -28.68 9.74 -9.09
C LEU A 16 -28.00 9.20 -7.83
N THR A 17 -28.71 8.42 -7.02
CA THR A 17 -28.14 7.81 -5.80
C THR A 17 -27.05 6.81 -6.15
N VAL A 18 -27.24 5.99 -7.18
CA VAL A 18 -26.21 5.07 -7.68
C VAL A 18 -25.00 5.85 -8.19
N LEU A 19 -25.17 6.94 -8.95
CA LEU A 19 -24.05 7.74 -9.46
C LEU A 19 -23.30 8.51 -8.36
N LEU A 20 -23.98 8.88 -7.26
CA LEU A 20 -23.34 9.52 -6.11
C LEU A 20 -22.55 8.53 -5.25
N VAL A 21 -22.98 7.27 -5.19
CA VAL A 21 -22.31 6.21 -4.41
C VAL A 21 -21.24 5.48 -5.22
N VAL A 22 -21.49 5.23 -6.51
CA VAL A 22 -20.57 4.56 -7.44
C VAL A 22 -19.75 5.63 -8.15
N ARG A 23 -18.60 5.98 -7.57
CA ARG A 23 -17.62 6.81 -8.26
C ARG A 23 -17.12 6.06 -9.51
N PRO A 24 -17.10 6.67 -10.70
CA PRO A 24 -16.40 6.07 -11.83
C PRO A 24 -14.92 5.94 -11.42
N ALA A 25 -14.39 4.72 -11.47
CA ALA A 25 -12.98 4.48 -11.33
C ALA A 25 -12.29 5.13 -12.53
N SER A 26 -11.83 6.37 -12.41
CA SER A 26 -10.90 7.01 -13.35
C SER A 26 -9.50 6.38 -13.25
N GLY A 27 -9.43 5.11 -12.87
CA GLY A 27 -8.20 4.37 -12.70
C GLY A 27 -7.63 3.97 -14.06
N PRO A 28 -6.30 3.84 -14.15
CA PRO A 28 -5.67 3.30 -15.35
C PRO A 28 -6.24 1.90 -15.66
N GLY A 29 -6.50 1.60 -16.93
CA GLY A 29 -7.08 0.32 -17.33
C GLY A 29 -6.22 -0.89 -16.92
N PRO A 30 -6.74 -2.13 -17.13
CA PRO A 30 -6.13 -3.38 -16.64
C PRO A 30 -4.73 -3.72 -17.22
N PHE A 31 -4.13 -2.82 -18.00
CA PHE A 31 -2.82 -2.95 -18.64
C PHE A 31 -1.99 -1.67 -18.51
N SER A 32 -2.13 -0.94 -17.42
CA SER A 32 -1.03 -0.03 -17.07
C SER A 32 0.13 -0.92 -16.68
N ALA A 33 1.24 -0.79 -17.43
CA ALA A 33 2.46 -1.51 -17.13
C ALA A 33 2.74 -1.35 -15.63
N PRO A 34 3.16 -2.41 -14.92
CA PRO A 34 3.60 -2.26 -13.55
C PRO A 34 4.63 -1.13 -13.54
N PRO A 35 4.58 -0.22 -12.54
CA PRO A 35 5.64 0.77 -12.40
C PRO A 35 6.97 0.02 -12.46
N VAL A 36 7.87 0.46 -13.34
CA VAL A 36 9.20 -0.12 -13.42
C VAL A 36 9.84 0.09 -12.04
N PRO A 37 10.29 -0.98 -11.35
CA PRO A 37 10.94 -0.81 -10.06
C PRO A 37 12.14 0.12 -10.21
N VAL A 38 12.30 1.05 -9.28
CA VAL A 38 13.41 2.01 -9.27
C VAL A 38 14.47 1.56 -8.27
N PRO A 39 15.75 1.97 -8.39
CA PRO A 39 16.74 1.60 -7.37
C PRO A 39 16.31 2.12 -6.01
N ALA A 40 16.47 1.30 -4.97
CA ALA A 40 16.17 1.71 -3.60
C ALA A 40 16.97 2.98 -3.23
N PRO A 41 16.32 4.08 -2.80
CA PRO A 41 17.04 5.20 -2.21
C PRO A 41 17.70 4.78 -0.89
N ALA A 42 18.59 5.62 -0.35
CA ALA A 42 19.13 5.37 0.98
C ALA A 42 18.00 5.31 2.03
N ALA A 43 18.12 4.40 3.00
CA ALA A 43 17.21 4.34 4.14
C ALA A 43 17.25 5.67 4.91
N THR A 44 16.08 6.10 5.41
CA THR A 44 15.97 7.33 6.21
C THR A 44 15.80 7.02 7.70
N LEU A 45 15.46 5.78 8.04
CA LEU A 45 15.31 5.29 9.42
C LEU A 45 16.38 4.24 9.74
N ALA A 46 17.00 4.35 10.92
CA ALA A 46 17.94 3.36 11.42
C ALA A 46 17.21 2.11 11.95
N PRO A 47 17.76 0.89 11.78
CA PRO A 47 17.15 -0.36 12.24
C PRO A 47 17.44 -0.59 13.74
N THR A 48 17.01 0.34 14.60
CA THR A 48 17.32 0.30 16.04
C THR A 48 16.10 0.60 16.88
N GLY A 49 15.95 -0.11 18.00
CA GLY A 49 14.85 0.11 18.93
C GLY A 49 13.48 -0.37 18.41
N LEU A 50 13.48 -1.33 17.47
CA LEU A 50 12.26 -1.90 16.88
C LEU A 50 11.67 -3.05 17.71
N GLY A 51 12.49 -3.64 18.60
CA GLY A 51 12.12 -4.74 19.48
C GLY A 51 13.34 -5.47 20.02
N GLU A 52 13.15 -6.72 20.44
CA GLU A 52 14.19 -7.60 21.00
C GLU A 52 14.31 -8.93 20.22
N ASP A 53 13.65 -9.05 19.07
CA ASP A 53 13.67 -10.27 18.27
C ASP A 53 14.84 -10.25 17.29
N THR A 54 15.80 -11.16 17.48
CA THR A 54 17.04 -11.18 16.71
C THR A 54 16.83 -11.55 15.23
N ASP A 55 15.79 -12.31 14.91
CA ASP A 55 15.50 -12.66 13.51
C ASP A 55 14.86 -11.48 12.77
N LEU A 56 13.96 -10.76 13.44
CA LEU A 56 13.38 -9.53 12.89
C LEU A 56 14.40 -8.39 12.82
N ASP A 57 15.33 -8.28 13.79
CA ASP A 57 16.45 -7.34 13.72
C ASP A 57 17.35 -7.59 12.50
N ARG A 58 17.59 -8.87 12.17
CA ARG A 58 18.35 -9.24 10.97
C ARG A 58 17.63 -8.81 9.70
N LEU A 59 16.32 -9.01 9.61
CA LEU A 59 15.52 -8.54 8.47
C LEU A 59 15.54 -7.01 8.37
N ALA A 60 15.38 -6.31 9.49
CA ALA A 60 15.44 -4.85 9.55
C ALA A 60 16.80 -4.30 9.09
N GLN A 61 17.91 -4.94 9.49
CA GLN A 61 19.24 -4.55 9.01
C GLN A 61 19.37 -4.74 7.50
N GLN A 62 18.97 -5.90 6.97
CA GLN A 62 19.03 -6.17 5.53
C GLN A 62 18.15 -5.20 4.73
N CYS A 63 16.96 -4.88 5.25
CA CYS A 63 16.06 -3.87 4.72
C CYS A 63 16.72 -2.48 4.70
N SER A 64 17.39 -2.09 5.79
CA SER A 64 18.15 -0.83 5.87
C SER A 64 19.27 -0.78 4.82
N ASP A 65 19.98 -1.89 4.65
CA ASP A 65 21.11 -2.04 3.71
C ASP A 65 20.68 -1.97 2.24
N GLY A 66 19.39 -2.02 1.93
CA GLY A 66 18.87 -1.83 0.57
C GLY A 66 18.26 -3.06 -0.06
N GLN A 67 18.14 -4.18 0.66
CA GLN A 67 17.45 -5.38 0.17
C GLN A 67 15.94 -5.23 0.42
N MET A 68 15.12 -5.32 -0.63
CA MET A 68 13.69 -5.01 -0.50
C MET A 68 12.84 -6.19 -0.05
N ASN A 69 13.20 -7.43 -0.41
CA ASN A 69 12.49 -8.62 0.08
C ASN A 69 12.54 -8.71 1.62
N PRO A 70 13.67 -8.46 2.32
CA PRO A 70 13.68 -8.41 3.78
C PRO A 70 12.78 -7.33 4.41
N CYS A 71 12.50 -6.22 3.71
CA CYS A 71 11.52 -5.25 4.21
C CYS A 71 10.10 -5.83 4.20
N ASP A 72 9.77 -6.57 3.13
CA ASP A 72 8.47 -7.21 2.97
C ASP A 72 8.30 -8.39 3.94
N ASP A 73 9.32 -9.22 4.08
CA ASP A 73 9.36 -10.31 5.06
C ASP A 73 9.22 -9.75 6.49
N LEU A 74 9.92 -8.66 6.82
CA LEU A 74 9.80 -8.00 8.12
C LEU A 74 8.36 -7.55 8.39
N TYR A 75 7.72 -6.90 7.42
CA TYR A 75 6.31 -6.48 7.55
C TYR A 75 5.40 -7.68 7.81
N LEU A 76 5.55 -8.76 7.03
CA LEU A 76 4.68 -9.94 7.09
C LEU A 76 4.91 -10.81 8.34
N GLU A 77 6.14 -10.92 8.82
CA GLU A 77 6.51 -11.75 9.98
C GLU A 77 6.31 -11.04 11.31
N SER A 78 6.34 -9.70 11.30
CA SER A 78 6.17 -8.90 12.51
C SER A 78 4.78 -9.03 13.12
N PHE A 79 4.69 -8.76 14.42
CA PHE A 79 3.40 -8.66 15.09
C PHE A 79 2.66 -7.40 14.62
N PRO A 80 1.34 -7.47 14.35
CA PRO A 80 0.57 -6.30 13.94
C PRO A 80 0.62 -5.15 14.94
N GLY A 81 0.94 -3.95 14.48
CA GLY A 81 1.12 -2.74 15.27
C GLY A 81 2.48 -2.63 15.97
N SER A 82 3.44 -3.51 15.66
CA SER A 82 4.81 -3.42 16.19
C SER A 82 5.66 -2.40 15.43
N ASP A 83 6.75 -1.95 16.06
CA ASP A 83 7.71 -1.06 15.39
C ASP A 83 8.43 -1.76 14.23
N TYR A 84 8.60 -3.09 14.27
CA TYR A 84 9.07 -3.88 13.13
C TYR A 84 8.10 -3.79 11.93
N GLU A 85 6.79 -3.93 12.17
CA GLU A 85 5.77 -3.82 11.13
C GLU A 85 5.85 -2.45 10.46
N ALA A 86 5.84 -1.38 11.27
CA ALA A 86 5.91 -0.01 10.77
C ALA A 86 7.22 0.27 10.01
N TYR A 87 8.34 -0.30 10.46
CA TYR A 87 9.62 -0.16 9.78
C TYR A 87 9.64 -0.86 8.41
N GLY A 88 9.10 -2.08 8.34
CA GLY A 88 8.94 -2.83 7.08
C GLY A 88 8.00 -2.14 6.11
N ASP A 89 6.84 -1.67 6.59
CA ASP A 89 5.81 -1.00 5.79
C ASP A 89 6.32 0.28 5.10
N THR A 90 7.21 1.02 5.77
CA THR A 90 7.85 2.22 5.21
C THR A 90 9.07 1.93 4.33
N CYS A 91 9.43 0.65 4.13
CA CYS A 91 10.65 0.20 3.48
C CYS A 91 11.91 0.87 4.08
N ALA A 92 12.06 0.84 5.41
CA ALA A 92 13.07 1.60 6.17
C ALA A 92 13.00 3.13 5.97
N GLY A 93 11.78 3.68 5.88
CA GLY A 93 11.52 5.11 5.70
C GLY A 93 11.73 5.63 4.28
N ARG A 94 11.83 4.76 3.27
CA ARG A 94 11.91 5.17 1.85
C ARG A 94 10.57 5.61 1.28
N ARG A 95 9.47 5.24 1.94
CA ARG A 95 8.09 5.63 1.60
C ARG A 95 7.24 5.86 2.85
N THR A 96 6.03 6.37 2.63
CA THR A 96 4.98 6.45 3.64
C THR A 96 4.47 5.06 4.02
N ALA A 97 3.97 4.92 5.25
CA ALA A 97 3.30 3.70 5.71
C ALA A 97 1.89 3.59 5.12
N GLY A 98 1.34 2.38 5.09
CA GLY A 98 -0.04 2.08 4.69
C GLY A 98 -0.24 1.98 3.18
N GLU A 99 0.82 1.76 2.41
CA GLU A 99 0.73 1.57 0.96
C GLU A 99 0.34 0.11 0.65
N GLU A 100 -0.60 -0.10 -0.28
CA GLU A 100 -1.11 -1.45 -0.61
C GLU A 100 -0.17 -2.29 -1.50
N THR A 101 1.09 -1.88 -1.65
CA THR A 101 2.09 -2.52 -2.53
C THR A 101 3.32 -2.90 -1.73
N PHE A 102 4.01 -3.98 -2.10
CA PHE A 102 5.26 -4.39 -1.44
C PHE A 102 6.45 -3.51 -1.83
N CYS A 103 7.46 -3.47 -0.97
CA CYS A 103 8.71 -2.75 -1.19
C CYS A 103 9.43 -3.26 -2.44
N ALA A 104 9.51 -4.59 -2.62
CA ALA A 104 10.19 -5.21 -3.76
C ALA A 104 9.48 -4.99 -5.11
N ASP A 105 8.20 -4.60 -5.11
CA ASP A 105 7.46 -4.25 -6.33
C ASP A 105 7.68 -2.78 -6.75
N VAL A 106 8.14 -1.94 -5.82
CA VAL A 106 8.40 -0.50 -6.05
C VAL A 106 9.89 -0.23 -6.25
N PHE A 107 10.74 -0.94 -5.50
CA PHE A 107 12.17 -0.74 -5.45
C PHE A 107 12.93 -2.03 -5.78
N TYR A 108 14.11 -1.92 -6.39
CA TYR A 108 15.05 -3.03 -6.52
C TYR A 108 16.31 -2.81 -5.66
N ASP A 109 16.97 -3.91 -5.30
CA ASP A 109 18.12 -3.95 -4.40
C ASP A 109 19.32 -3.12 -4.89
N THR A 110 20.00 -2.43 -3.97
CA THR A 110 21.17 -1.57 -4.26
C THR A 110 22.37 -1.87 -3.37
#